data_AF-A0A498LV47-F1
#
_entry.id   AF-A0A498LV47-F1
#
_cell.length_a   1.000
_cell.length_b   1.000
_cell.length_c   1.000
_cell.angle_alpha   90.00
_cell.angle_beta   90.00
_cell.angle_gamma   90.00
#
_symmetry.space_group_name_H-M   'P 1'
#
loop_
_entity.id
_entity.type
_entity.pdbx_description
1 polymer ?
#
loop_
_entity_poly.entity_id
_entity_poly.type
_entity_poly.pdbx_seq_one_letter_code
_entity_poly.pdbx_strand_id
1 'polypeptide(L)'
;MEPKGTTKLICQFKDSEAETEFQVIEKDSPAILGRLECTELGLVKRIYKGDCEDNTDVLKEFDDVFNGLGCIPGVVGIGNAPESAIL
;
A
#
# COMPACT_ATOMS: atom_id res chain seq x y z
N MET A 1 10.43 26.35 -2.94
CA MET A 1 9.01 26.03 -2.66
C MET A 1 8.83 26.39 -1.20
N GLU A 2 8.20 27.51 -0.93
CA GLU A 2 8.12 28.08 0.43
C GLU A 2 6.72 27.85 1.01
N PRO A 3 6.60 27.32 2.24
CA PRO A 3 5.32 27.19 2.93
C PRO A 3 4.69 28.56 3.20
N LYS A 4 3.39 28.67 2.99
CA LYS A 4 2.56 29.84 3.33
C LYS A 4 1.91 29.74 4.71
N GLY A 5 1.96 28.56 5.32
CA GLY A 5 1.40 28.28 6.64
C GLY A 5 1.25 26.79 6.87
N THR A 6 0.58 26.44 7.96
CA THR A 6 0.18 25.06 8.24
C THR A 6 -1.33 24.95 8.44
N THR A 7 -1.87 23.76 8.24
CA THR A 7 -3.26 23.43 8.55
C THR A 7 -3.35 22.00 9.02
N LYS A 8 -4.39 21.67 9.79
CA LYS A 8 -4.63 20.30 10.27
C LYS A 8 -5.80 19.69 9.52
N LEU A 9 -5.61 18.48 9.02
CA LEU A 9 -6.64 17.73 8.32
C LEU A 9 -6.78 16.35 8.96
N ILE A 10 -8.02 15.91 9.11
CA ILE A 10 -8.32 14.53 9.50
C ILE A 10 -8.12 13.65 8.27
N CYS A 11 -7.19 12.71 8.37
CA CYS A 11 -6.89 11.72 7.34
C CYS A 11 -7.48 10.37 7.77
N GLN A 12 -8.17 9.69 6.86
CA GLN A 12 -8.80 8.40 7.13
C GLN A 12 -8.36 7.37 6.08
N PHE A 13 -8.04 6.16 6.53
CA PHE A 13 -7.79 5.01 5.68
C PHE A 13 -8.35 3.74 6.34
N LYS A 14 -9.25 3.03 5.63
CA LYS A 14 -10.01 1.90 6.18
C LYS A 14 -10.62 2.28 7.55
N ASP A 15 -10.28 1.54 8.61
CA ASP A 15 -10.76 1.75 9.98
C ASP A 15 -9.86 2.67 10.82
N SER A 16 -8.82 3.28 10.22
CA SER A 16 -7.86 4.16 10.90
C SER A 16 -8.11 5.63 10.56
N GLU A 17 -8.01 6.49 11.57
CA GLU A 17 -8.15 7.95 11.45
C GLU A 17 -7.03 8.65 12.22
N ALA A 18 -6.42 9.67 11.63
CA ALA A 18 -5.37 10.48 12.26
C ALA A 18 -5.47 11.96 11.86
N GLU A 19 -5.31 12.87 12.82
CA GLU A 19 -5.16 14.30 12.55
C GLU A 19 -3.71 14.60 12.14
N THR A 20 -3.52 15.08 10.92
CA THR A 20 -2.20 15.38 10.34
C THR A 20 -2.04 16.87 10.05
N GLU A 21 -0.88 17.44 10.42
CA GLU A 21 -0.51 18.80 10.04
C GLU A 21 0.15 18.84 8.65
N PHE A 22 -0.37 19.67 7.76
CA PHE A 22 0.13 19.90 6.41
C PHE A 22 0.73 21.29 6.29
N GLN A 23 1.84 21.38 5.54
CA GLN A 23 2.36 22.66 5.06
C GLN A 23 1.58 23.11 3.83
N VAL A 24 0.98 24.30 3.89
CA VAL A 24 0.23 24.89 2.79
C VAL A 24 1.20 25.62 1.86
N ILE A 25 1.05 25.42 0.56
CA ILE A 25 1.86 26.09 -0.47
C ILE A 25 0.93 26.75 -1.49
N GLU A 26 1.40 27.81 -2.13
CA GLU A 26 0.67 28.51 -3.20
C GLU A 26 0.97 27.88 -4.57
N LYS A 27 0.74 26.57 -4.67
CA LYS A 27 0.92 25.79 -5.89
C LYS A 27 -0.06 24.63 -5.89
N ASP A 28 -0.69 24.39 -7.03
CA ASP A 28 -1.46 23.18 -7.26
C ASP A 28 -0.51 21.97 -7.34
N SER A 29 -0.46 21.21 -6.26
CA SER A 29 0.40 20.05 -6.08
C SER A 29 -0.36 19.00 -5.28
N PRO A 30 -0.14 17.70 -5.55
CA PRO A 30 -0.68 16.64 -4.70
C PRO A 30 -0.25 16.84 -3.25
N ALA A 31 -1.16 16.58 -2.32
CA ALA A 31 -0.83 16.46 -0.91
C ALA A 31 0.02 15.21 -0.69
N ILE A 32 1.05 15.32 0.14
CA ILE A 32 1.98 14.22 0.44
C ILE A 32 1.96 14.00 1.94
N LEU A 33 1.75 12.74 2.34
CA LEU A 33 1.88 12.33 3.73
C LEU A 33 3.34 11.97 4.04
N GLY A 34 3.79 12.39 5.21
CA GLY A 34 5.08 11.98 5.73
C GLY A 34 5.10 10.52 6.15
N ARG A 35 6.31 9.99 6.38
CA ARG A 35 6.49 8.59 6.77
C ARG A 35 5.81 8.27 8.10
N LEU A 36 5.82 9.19 9.06
CA LEU A 36 5.24 8.98 10.38
C LEU A 36 3.73 8.77 10.25
N GLU A 37 3.07 9.69 9.56
CA GLU A 37 1.63 9.71 9.32
C GLU A 37 1.20 8.47 8.52
N CYS A 38 1.97 8.11 7.49
CA CYS A 38 1.75 6.88 6.74
C CYS A 38 1.88 5.61 7.60
N THR A 39 2.74 5.61 8.63
CA THR A 39 2.90 4.47 9.53
C THR A 39 1.74 4.41 10.53
N GLU A 40 1.33 5.56 11.07
CA GLU A 40 0.22 5.67 12.02
C GLU A 40 -1.14 5.32 11.39
N LEU A 41 -1.36 5.72 10.14
CA LEU A 41 -2.54 5.35 9.35
C LEU A 41 -2.50 3.92 8.80
N GLY A 42 -1.43 3.17 9.03
CA GLY A 42 -1.28 1.81 8.53
C GLY A 42 -1.07 1.71 7.01
N LEU A 43 -0.75 2.81 6.33
CA LEU A 43 -0.46 2.84 4.88
C LEU A 43 0.87 2.15 4.55
N VAL A 44 1.82 2.15 5.50
CA VAL A 44 3.12 1.49 5.37
C VAL A 44 3.29 0.50 6.50
N LYS A 45 3.40 -0.79 6.16
CA LYS A 45 3.64 -1.89 7.10
C LYS A 45 4.87 -2.68 6.69
N ARG A 46 5.81 -2.87 7.61
CA ARG A 46 7.00 -3.71 7.37
C ARG A 46 6.73 -5.14 7.82
N ILE A 47 6.82 -6.07 6.88
CA ILE A 47 6.67 -7.51 7.16
C ILE A 47 8.07 -8.09 7.39
N TYR A 48 8.36 -8.56 8.61
CA TYR A 48 9.66 -9.13 8.98
C TYR A 48 9.78 -10.62 8.64
N LYS A 49 8.66 -11.33 8.66
CA LYS A 49 8.53 -12.74 8.30
C LYS A 49 7.12 -12.94 7.75
N GLY A 50 7.01 -13.58 6.59
CA GLY A 50 5.73 -14.11 6.12
C GLY A 50 5.49 -15.42 6.85
N ASP A 51 4.94 -15.37 8.07
CA ASP A 51 4.54 -16.59 8.75
C ASP A 51 3.36 -17.20 7.98
N CYS A 52 3.62 -18.32 7.32
CA CYS A 52 2.61 -19.12 6.63
C CYS A 52 1.75 -19.94 7.63
N GLU A 53 2.07 -19.84 8.93
CA GLU A 53 1.46 -20.64 10.00
C GLU A 53 0.18 -20.00 10.56
N ASP A 54 0.12 -18.66 10.60
CA ASP A 54 -1.10 -17.93 10.93
C ASP A 54 -1.81 -17.58 9.63
N ASN A 55 -2.91 -18.28 9.35
CA ASN A 55 -3.75 -18.20 8.14
C ASN A 55 -4.38 -16.81 7.83
N THR A 56 -3.82 -15.71 8.32
CA THR A 56 -4.06 -14.37 7.77
C THR A 56 -3.35 -14.25 6.44
N ASP A 57 -4.07 -14.61 5.38
CA ASP A 57 -3.66 -14.40 4.01
C ASP A 57 -3.52 -12.89 3.76
N VAL A 58 -2.32 -12.36 4.00
CA VAL A 58 -1.99 -10.94 3.76
C VAL A 58 -2.34 -10.52 2.33
N LEU A 59 -2.36 -11.46 1.38
CA LEU A 59 -2.78 -11.18 0.00
C LEU A 59 -4.27 -10.85 -0.09
N LYS A 60 -5.12 -11.45 0.76
CA LYS A 60 -6.55 -11.10 0.85
C LYS A 60 -6.79 -9.74 1.52
N GLU A 61 -5.93 -9.34 2.47
CA GLU A 61 -6.01 -8.03 3.13
C GLU A 61 -5.77 -6.87 2.15
N PHE A 62 -5.03 -7.14 1.08
CA PHE A 62 -4.58 -6.20 0.05
C PHE A 62 -5.03 -6.58 -1.36
N ASP A 63 -6.13 -7.32 -1.52
CA ASP A 63 -6.75 -7.68 -2.81
C ASP A 63 -6.95 -6.45 -3.72
N ASP A 64 -7.39 -5.35 -3.10
CA ASP A 64 -7.68 -4.08 -3.74
C ASP A 64 -6.47 -3.43 -4.42
N VAL A 65 -5.25 -3.79 -3.99
CA VAL A 65 -3.99 -3.21 -4.46
C VAL A 65 -3.01 -4.25 -5.02
N PHE A 66 -3.20 -5.54 -4.73
CA PHE A 66 -2.30 -6.62 -5.11
C PHE A 66 -3.07 -7.83 -5.66
N ASN A 67 -3.05 -7.99 -6.98
CA ASN A 67 -3.70 -9.09 -7.69
C ASN A 67 -2.71 -10.23 -8.07
N GLY A 68 -1.60 -10.34 -7.34
CA GLY A 68 -0.48 -11.22 -7.66
C GLY A 68 0.72 -10.47 -8.25
N LEU A 69 1.85 -11.18 -8.44
CA LEU A 69 3.11 -10.62 -8.93
C LEU A 69 3.06 -10.16 -10.41
N GLY A 70 1.91 -10.32 -11.08
CA GLY A 70 1.81 -10.26 -12.53
C GLY A 70 2.66 -11.35 -13.20
N CYS A 71 2.64 -11.39 -14.54
CA CYS A 71 3.61 -12.18 -15.28
C CYS A 71 4.92 -11.38 -15.30
N ILE A 72 5.96 -11.84 -14.59
CA ILE A 72 7.32 -11.29 -14.77
C ILE A 72 7.75 -11.66 -16.19
N PRO A 73 7.95 -10.69 -17.10
CA PRO A 73 8.31 -10.99 -18.48
C PRO A 73 9.62 -11.79 -18.50
N GLY A 74 9.57 -13.03 -19.01
CA GLY A 74 10.73 -13.93 -19.08
C GLY A 74 10.87 -14.93 -17.93
N VAL A 75 9.96 -14.92 -16.93
CA VAL A 75 9.87 -16.00 -15.93
C VAL A 75 8.62 -16.83 -16.23
N VAL A 76 8.81 -18.07 -16.67
CA VAL A 76 7.72 -19.05 -16.74
C VAL A 76 7.19 -19.22 -15.31
N GLY A 77 5.93 -18.84 -15.09
CA GLY A 77 5.31 -18.92 -13.76
C GLY A 77 5.42 -20.33 -13.21
N ILE A 78 6.01 -20.46 -12.02
CA ILE A 78 5.98 -21.70 -11.24
C ILE A 78 4.60 -21.76 -10.59
N GLY A 79 3.59 -22.05 -11.40
CA GLY A 79 2.20 -22.11 -10.98
C GLY A 79 1.43 -22.96 -11.97
N ASN A 80 1.32 -24.25 -11.64
CA ASN A 80 0.36 -25.23 -12.15
C ASN A 80 -0.10 -25.01 -13.60
N ALA A 81 0.63 -25.60 -14.56
CA ALA A 81 0.06 -25.85 -15.87
C ALA A 81 -1.22 -26.70 -15.68
N PRO A 82 -2.38 -26.30 -16.23
CA PRO A 82 -3.49 -27.22 -16.35
C PRO A 82 -3.06 -28.34 -17.30
N GLU A 83 -3.26 -29.59 -16.88
CA GLU A 83 -2.92 -30.82 -17.59
C GLU A 83 -3.71 -31.03 -18.91
N SER A 84 -4.30 -29.98 -19.47
CA SER A 84 -5.13 -30.00 -20.68
C SER A 84 -4.45 -29.41 -21.93
N ALA A 85 -3.17 -29.06 -21.84
CA ALA A 85 -2.39 -28.60 -22.99
C ALA A 85 -1.27 -29.60 -23.36
N ILE A 86 -1.63 -30.87 -23.55
CA ILE A 86 -0.83 -31.82 -24.32
C ILE A 86 -1.76 -32.39 -25.41
N LEU A 87 -1.65 -31.84 -26.61
CA LEU A 87 -1.96 -32.52 -27.87
C LEU A 87 -0.64 -32.70 -28.62
#